data_AF-A0A817MU36-F1
#
_entry.id   AF-A0A817MU36-F1
#
_cell.length_a   1.000
_cell.length_b   1.000
_cell.length_c   1.000
_cell.angle_alpha   90.00
_cell.angle_beta   90.00
_cell.angle_gamma   90.00
#
_symmetry.space_group_name_H-M   'P 1'
#
loop_
_entity.id
_entity.type
_entity.pdbx_description
1 polymer ?
#
loop_
_entity_poly.entity_id
_entity_poly.type
_entity_poly.pdbx_seq_one_letter_code
_entity_poly.pdbx_strand_id
1 'polypeptide(L)'
;MTITQRLVRALYEYVTSQLLNLPLIEASFHLKKLLKESGSLTVENSIEVFHEYLSSTKTKPLFYRHLLHPGVTEEQIEEFMSPICQLAEQLVDIELVVFFDEVNTSSCLGLFKEMFIDRTLHGVKLPKNMFFTAAVNPSISPLPNDNRAHRSDYLVHRLPQSLENLKVCYDILESKTLEDYIQQKISMFRVDSLSNNSETQMPLEEYVQEMLTKSILK
;
A
#
# COMPACT_ATOMS: atom_id res chain seq x y z
N MET A 1 -23.77 -14.44 -39.37
CA MET A 1 -23.39 -13.58 -38.23
C MET A 1 -22.91 -12.26 -38.80
N THR A 2 -23.50 -11.13 -38.39
CA THR A 2 -23.10 -9.81 -38.91
C THR A 2 -21.72 -9.39 -38.40
N ILE A 3 -21.06 -8.44 -39.06
CA ILE A 3 -19.76 -7.89 -38.61
C ILE A 3 -19.87 -7.36 -37.18
N THR A 4 -20.96 -6.66 -36.87
CA THR A 4 -21.26 -6.12 -35.54
C THR A 4 -21.31 -7.21 -34.48
N GLN A 5 -22.03 -8.31 -34.73
CA GLN A 5 -22.10 -9.44 -33.80
C GLN A 5 -20.72 -10.07 -33.55
N ARG A 6 -19.85 -10.12 -34.56
CA ARG A 6 -18.49 -10.65 -34.41
C ARG A 6 -17.62 -9.75 -33.54
N LEU A 7 -17.74 -8.43 -33.72
CA LEU A 7 -16.99 -7.45 -32.93
C LEU A 7 -17.39 -7.46 -31.45
N VAL A 8 -18.70 -7.45 -31.18
CA VAL A 8 -19.29 -7.57 -29.82
C VAL A 8 -18.74 -8.79 -29.09
N ARG A 9 -18.81 -9.95 -29.75
CA ARG A 9 -18.30 -11.19 -29.20
C ARG A 9 -16.79 -11.13 -28.95
N ALA A 10 -16.02 -10.60 -29.90
CA ALA A 10 -14.57 -10.51 -29.78
C ALA A 10 -14.13 -9.60 -28.62
N LEU A 11 -14.80 -8.47 -28.38
CA LEU A 11 -14.49 -7.57 -27.26
C LEU A 11 -14.75 -8.23 -25.91
N TYR A 12 -15.91 -8.90 -25.77
CA TYR A 12 -16.25 -9.59 -24.54
C TYR A 12 -15.31 -10.78 -24.26
N GLU A 13 -15.03 -11.59 -25.29
CA GLU A 13 -14.06 -12.70 -25.19
C GLU A 13 -12.66 -12.16 -24.84
N TYR A 14 -12.25 -11.03 -25.41
CA TYR A 14 -10.98 -10.38 -25.07
C TYR A 14 -10.93 -9.98 -23.59
N VAL A 15 -11.90 -9.20 -23.09
CA VAL A 15 -11.90 -8.75 -21.68
C VAL A 15 -11.92 -9.94 -20.72
N THR A 16 -12.78 -10.93 -20.99
CA THR A 16 -12.88 -12.14 -20.17
C THR A 16 -11.57 -12.92 -20.17
N SER A 17 -10.94 -13.08 -21.34
CA SER A 17 -9.63 -13.74 -21.47
C SER A 17 -8.54 -12.98 -20.73
N GLN A 18 -8.49 -11.65 -20.82
CA GLN A 18 -7.49 -10.84 -20.10
C GLN A 18 -7.66 -10.97 -18.59
N LEU A 19 -8.89 -10.88 -18.07
CA LEU A 19 -9.15 -11.01 -16.63
C LEU A 19 -8.83 -12.41 -16.07
N LEU A 20 -8.95 -13.45 -16.90
CA LEU A 20 -8.59 -14.82 -16.51
C LEU A 20 -7.09 -15.06 -16.58
N ASN A 21 -6.41 -14.51 -17.59
CA ASN A 21 -4.99 -14.81 -17.86
C ASN A 21 -4.03 -13.82 -17.20
N LEU A 22 -4.50 -12.66 -16.74
CA LEU A 22 -3.69 -11.64 -16.08
C LEU A 22 -4.11 -11.49 -14.61
N PRO A 23 -3.61 -12.36 -13.70
CA PRO A 23 -3.98 -12.37 -12.28
C PRO A 23 -3.67 -11.08 -11.51
N LEU A 24 -2.78 -10.22 -12.05
CA LEU A 24 -2.50 -8.90 -11.50
C LEU A 24 -3.57 -7.86 -11.83
N ILE A 25 -4.44 -8.10 -12.81
CA ILE A 25 -5.54 -7.19 -13.11
C ILE A 25 -6.69 -7.47 -12.15
N GLU A 26 -7.13 -6.44 -11.48
CA GLU A 26 -8.32 -6.46 -10.65
C GLU A 26 -9.47 -5.74 -11.37
N ALA A 27 -10.52 -6.50 -11.66
CA ALA A 27 -11.78 -5.97 -12.18
C ALA A 27 -12.50 -5.13 -11.11
N SER A 28 -13.00 -3.96 -11.51
CA SER A 28 -13.87 -3.14 -10.69
C SER A 28 -15.13 -3.91 -10.29
N PHE A 29 -15.79 -3.47 -9.20
CA PHE A 29 -17.07 -4.03 -8.80
C PHE A 29 -18.12 -3.94 -9.92
N HIS A 30 -18.14 -2.81 -10.63
CA HIS A 30 -19.05 -2.58 -11.73
C HIS A 30 -18.78 -3.52 -12.91
N LEU A 31 -17.51 -3.71 -13.29
CA LEU A 31 -17.11 -4.66 -14.33
C LEU A 31 -17.54 -6.10 -13.97
N LYS A 32 -17.31 -6.51 -12.72
CA LYS A 32 -17.74 -7.84 -12.24
C LYS A 32 -19.25 -8.02 -12.34
N LYS A 33 -20.03 -6.95 -12.10
CA LYS A 33 -21.49 -6.97 -12.25
C LYS A 33 -21.90 -7.10 -13.71
N LEU A 34 -21.34 -6.27 -14.60
CA LEU A 34 -21.60 -6.31 -16.04
C LEU A 34 -21.31 -7.69 -16.65
N LEU A 35 -20.22 -8.34 -16.24
CA LEU A 35 -19.83 -9.69 -16.68
C LEU A 35 -20.74 -10.81 -16.14
N LYS A 36 -21.46 -10.57 -15.02
CA LYS A 36 -22.41 -11.55 -14.46
C LYS A 36 -23.81 -11.40 -15.05
N GLU A 37 -24.21 -10.17 -15.36
CA GLU A 37 -25.56 -9.84 -15.86
C GLU A 37 -25.71 -10.02 -17.38
N SER A 38 -24.63 -10.38 -18.08
CA SER A 38 -24.57 -10.53 -19.55
C SER A 38 -25.25 -11.81 -20.05
N GLY A 39 -26.54 -11.98 -19.75
CA GLY A 39 -27.39 -13.00 -20.38
C GLY A 39 -27.70 -12.73 -21.86
N SER A 40 -27.51 -11.49 -22.33
CA SER A 40 -27.61 -11.09 -23.74
C SER A 40 -26.51 -10.09 -24.10
N LEU A 41 -25.61 -10.48 -25.00
CA LEU A 41 -24.52 -9.65 -25.51
C LEU A 41 -25.03 -8.65 -26.55
N THR A 42 -25.34 -7.43 -26.11
CA THR A 42 -25.64 -6.29 -26.99
C THR A 42 -24.39 -5.50 -27.33
N VAL A 43 -24.48 -4.63 -28.35
CA VAL A 43 -23.37 -3.74 -28.76
C VAL A 43 -23.01 -2.79 -27.63
N GLU A 44 -24.03 -2.21 -27.03
CA GLU A 44 -23.93 -1.23 -25.96
C GLU A 44 -23.24 -1.85 -24.73
N ASN A 45 -23.70 -3.03 -24.29
CA ASN A 45 -23.12 -3.72 -23.15
C ASN A 45 -21.66 -4.12 -23.41
N SER A 46 -21.31 -4.49 -24.64
CA SER A 46 -19.93 -4.90 -24.96
C SER A 46 -18.97 -3.71 -24.97
N ILE A 47 -19.44 -2.55 -25.46
CA ILE A 47 -18.67 -1.30 -25.40
C ILE A 47 -18.52 -0.87 -23.95
N GLU A 48 -19.58 -0.94 -23.14
CA GLU A 48 -19.55 -0.60 -21.72
C GLU A 48 -18.57 -1.49 -20.93
N VAL A 49 -18.62 -2.81 -21.14
CA VAL A 49 -17.67 -3.77 -20.53
C VAL A 49 -16.23 -3.43 -20.91
N PHE A 50 -15.98 -3.14 -22.19
CA PHE A 50 -14.62 -2.81 -22.66
C PHE A 50 -14.14 -1.46 -22.11
N HIS A 51 -15.00 -0.45 -22.09
CA HIS A 51 -14.69 0.87 -21.55
C HIS A 51 -14.39 0.80 -20.05
N GLU A 52 -15.20 0.07 -19.30
CA GLU A 52 -15.00 -0.16 -17.87
C GLU A 52 -13.72 -0.96 -17.61
N TYR A 53 -13.41 -1.96 -18.46
CA TYR A 53 -12.13 -2.66 -18.40
C TYR A 53 -10.94 -1.72 -18.56
N LEU A 54 -10.97 -0.79 -19.53
CA LEU A 54 -9.85 0.12 -19.76
C LEU A 54 -9.73 1.22 -18.69
N SER A 55 -10.86 1.72 -18.19
CA SER A 55 -10.88 2.92 -17.34
C SER A 55 -10.78 2.61 -15.86
N SER A 56 -11.26 1.45 -15.44
CA SER A 56 -11.56 1.16 -14.03
C SER A 56 -10.87 -0.10 -13.51
N THR A 57 -10.13 -0.82 -14.34
CA THR A 57 -9.28 -1.91 -13.85
C THR A 57 -8.07 -1.37 -13.12
N LYS A 58 -7.71 -2.03 -12.03
CA LYS A 58 -6.52 -1.70 -11.24
C LYS A 58 -5.50 -2.81 -11.36
N THR A 59 -4.23 -2.46 -11.19
CA THR A 59 -3.18 -3.45 -11.02
C THR A 59 -3.02 -3.72 -9.53
N LYS A 60 -3.08 -4.99 -9.13
CA LYS A 60 -2.78 -5.40 -7.76
C LYS A 60 -1.34 -5.00 -7.41
N PRO A 61 -1.09 -4.50 -6.19
CA PRO A 61 0.25 -4.12 -5.80
C PRO A 61 1.14 -5.37 -5.67
N LEU A 62 2.45 -5.19 -5.87
CA LEU A 62 3.46 -6.19 -5.53
C LEU A 62 4.09 -5.92 -4.16
N PHE A 63 3.85 -4.73 -3.61
CA PHE A 63 4.34 -4.29 -2.30
C PHE A 63 3.16 -4.07 -1.37
N TYR A 64 3.14 -4.79 -0.26
CA TYR A 64 2.11 -4.73 0.77
C TYR A 64 2.72 -4.19 2.06
N ARG A 65 2.14 -3.14 2.63
CA ARG A 65 2.58 -2.58 3.90
C ARG A 65 1.51 -2.73 4.96
N HIS A 66 1.90 -3.20 6.14
CA HIS A 66 1.06 -3.19 7.33
C HIS A 66 1.76 -2.44 8.46
N LEU A 67 1.07 -1.47 9.06
CA LEU A 67 1.57 -0.69 10.19
C LEU A 67 1.09 -1.32 11.48
N LEU A 68 2.01 -1.79 12.30
CA LEU A 68 1.70 -2.45 13.56
C LEU A 68 1.52 -1.43 14.67
N HIS A 69 0.65 -1.78 15.62
CA HIS A 69 0.44 -1.06 16.86
C HIS A 69 0.12 -2.08 17.98
N PRO A 70 0.15 -1.68 19.27
CA PRO A 70 -0.04 -2.61 20.39
C PRO A 70 -1.38 -3.34 20.44
N GLY A 71 -2.37 -2.89 19.66
CA GLY A 71 -3.70 -3.48 19.57
C GLY A 71 -3.88 -4.46 18.41
N VAL A 72 -2.86 -4.66 17.57
CA VAL A 72 -2.94 -5.61 16.46
C VAL A 72 -2.92 -7.03 16.99
N THR A 73 -3.88 -7.84 16.57
CA THR A 73 -3.98 -9.27 16.95
C THR A 73 -3.45 -10.20 15.86
N GLU A 74 -3.21 -11.47 16.20
CA GLU A 74 -2.75 -12.48 15.23
C GLU A 74 -3.79 -12.70 14.12
N GLU A 75 -5.08 -12.66 14.46
CA GLU A 75 -6.17 -12.80 13.49
C GLU A 75 -6.16 -11.66 12.46
N GLN A 76 -5.85 -10.43 12.87
CA GLN A 76 -5.73 -9.30 11.94
C GLN A 76 -4.53 -9.45 11.00
N ILE A 77 -3.44 -10.04 11.48
CA ILE A 77 -2.27 -10.37 10.65
C ILE A 77 -2.65 -11.47 9.65
N GLU A 78 -3.41 -12.49 10.07
CA GLU A 78 -3.91 -13.54 9.18
C GLU A 78 -4.85 -12.97 8.11
N GLU A 79 -5.80 -12.11 8.48
CA GLU A 79 -6.70 -11.43 7.55
C GLU A 79 -5.94 -10.60 6.51
N PHE A 80 -4.88 -9.91 6.93
CA PHE A 80 -3.99 -9.18 6.03
C PHE A 80 -3.20 -10.12 5.11
N MET A 81 -2.69 -11.24 5.63
CA MET A 81 -1.83 -12.17 4.89
C MET A 81 -2.59 -13.07 3.92
N SER A 82 -3.80 -13.51 4.27
CA SER A 82 -4.61 -14.46 3.49
C SER A 82 -4.75 -14.09 2.00
N PRO A 83 -5.19 -12.88 1.61
CA PRO A 83 -5.29 -12.51 0.20
C PRO A 83 -3.93 -12.41 -0.49
N ILE A 84 -2.86 -12.10 0.24
CA ILE A 84 -1.50 -12.00 -0.31
C ILE A 84 -0.96 -13.40 -0.61
N CYS A 85 -1.17 -14.36 0.30
CA CYS A 85 -0.82 -15.77 0.10
C CYS A 85 -1.54 -16.35 -1.13
N GLN A 86 -2.85 -16.10 -1.25
CA GLN A 86 -3.62 -16.54 -2.42
C GLN A 86 -3.07 -15.94 -3.73
N LEU A 87 -2.68 -14.66 -3.72
CA LEU A 87 -2.08 -14.03 -4.89
C LEU A 87 -0.69 -14.63 -5.20
N ALA A 88 0.13 -14.88 -4.18
CA ALA A 88 1.45 -15.47 -4.36
C ALA A 88 1.37 -16.88 -4.99
N GLU A 89 0.39 -17.68 -4.60
CA GLU A 89 0.12 -19.00 -5.21
C GLU A 89 -0.30 -18.89 -6.68
N GLN A 90 -1.02 -17.82 -7.06
CA GLN A 90 -1.40 -17.55 -8.45
C GLN A 90 -0.24 -17.01 -9.28
N LEU A 91 0.75 -16.38 -8.65
CA LEU A 91 1.85 -15.66 -9.28
C LEU A 91 3.21 -16.32 -9.03
N VAL A 92 3.34 -17.62 -9.29
CA VAL A 92 4.53 -18.42 -8.94
C VAL A 92 5.87 -17.84 -9.41
N ASP A 93 5.88 -17.07 -10.50
CA ASP A 93 7.09 -16.48 -11.11
C ASP A 93 7.33 -15.01 -10.70
N ILE A 94 6.48 -14.43 -9.86
CA ILE A 94 6.58 -13.03 -9.42
C ILE A 94 6.77 -12.99 -7.91
N GLU A 95 7.74 -12.21 -7.45
CA GLU A 95 8.00 -11.98 -6.03
C GLU A 95 7.06 -10.90 -5.46
N LEU A 96 6.39 -11.22 -4.35
CA LEU A 96 5.57 -10.29 -3.57
C LEU A 96 6.33 -9.84 -2.33
N VAL A 97 6.41 -8.52 -2.13
CA VAL A 97 7.07 -7.93 -0.96
C VAL A 97 6.03 -7.60 0.10
N VAL A 98 6.23 -8.11 1.31
CA VAL A 98 5.41 -7.80 2.48
C VAL A 98 6.27 -7.10 3.52
N PHE A 99 5.92 -5.84 3.79
CA PHE A 99 6.60 -4.97 4.73
C PHE A 99 5.76 -4.72 5.97
N PHE A 100 6.31 -5.09 7.12
CA PHE A 100 5.70 -4.84 8.42
C PHE A 100 6.41 -3.70 9.14
N ASP A 101 5.69 -2.62 9.39
CA ASP A 101 6.24 -1.40 10.00
C ASP A 101 5.97 -1.41 11.51
N GLU A 102 6.94 -0.97 12.31
CA GLU A 102 6.86 -0.96 13.78
C GLU A 102 6.55 -2.32 14.44
N VAL A 103 7.09 -3.43 13.92
CA VAL A 103 6.76 -4.81 14.34
C VAL A 103 6.83 -5.04 15.85
N ASN A 104 7.82 -4.45 16.52
CA ASN A 104 8.03 -4.64 17.95
C ASN A 104 7.12 -3.81 18.86
N THR A 105 6.15 -3.08 18.32
CA THR A 105 5.06 -2.48 19.12
C THR A 105 3.93 -3.47 19.39
N SER A 106 3.81 -4.54 18.58
CA SER A 106 2.82 -5.61 18.75
C SER A 106 3.33 -6.73 19.67
N SER A 107 2.40 -7.40 20.34
CA SER A 107 2.66 -8.61 21.13
C SER A 107 2.83 -9.87 20.28
N CYS A 108 2.51 -9.82 18.98
CA CYS A 108 2.54 -10.96 18.04
C CYS A 108 3.94 -11.33 17.53
N LEU A 109 5.01 -11.03 18.27
CA LEU A 109 6.39 -11.29 17.85
C LEU A 109 6.69 -12.78 17.59
N GLY A 110 5.95 -13.68 18.24
CA GLY A 110 6.03 -15.12 17.98
C GLY A 110 5.62 -15.47 16.55
N LEU A 111 4.49 -14.91 16.09
CA LEU A 111 3.99 -15.08 14.73
C LEU A 111 4.96 -14.49 13.69
N PHE A 112 5.52 -13.31 13.94
CA PHE A 112 6.54 -12.74 13.06
C PHE A 112 7.81 -13.60 13.00
N LYS A 113 8.24 -14.16 14.13
CA LYS A 113 9.36 -15.12 14.14
C LYS A 113 9.03 -16.33 13.26
N GLU A 114 7.83 -16.87 13.38
CA GLU A 114 7.38 -18.00 12.57
C GLU A 114 7.43 -17.68 11.07
N MET A 115 6.87 -16.54 10.66
CA MET A 115 6.81 -16.13 9.27
C MET A 115 8.20 -15.87 8.65
N PHE A 116 9.07 -15.16 9.37
CA PHE A 116 10.38 -14.74 8.86
C PHE A 116 11.40 -15.88 8.88
N ILE A 117 11.37 -16.72 9.91
CA ILE A 117 12.36 -17.78 10.12
C ILE A 117 11.87 -19.12 9.57
N ASP A 118 10.69 -19.56 10.00
CA ASP A 118 10.18 -20.89 9.70
C ASP A 118 9.41 -20.93 8.36
N ARG A 119 9.07 -19.77 7.81
CA ARG A 119 8.26 -19.60 6.58
C ARG A 119 6.90 -20.28 6.72
N THR A 120 6.29 -20.17 7.91
CA THR A 120 4.93 -20.66 8.18
C THR A 120 4.07 -19.58 8.85
N LEU A 121 2.75 -19.75 8.77
CA LEU A 121 1.74 -18.98 9.48
C LEU A 121 0.78 -19.98 10.13
N HIS A 122 0.76 -20.04 11.46
CA HIS A 122 0.01 -21.04 12.24
C HIS A 122 0.32 -22.49 11.79
N GLY A 123 1.58 -22.77 11.45
CA GLY A 123 2.06 -24.07 10.99
C GLY A 123 1.82 -24.36 9.51
N VAL A 124 1.09 -23.52 8.78
CA VAL A 124 0.88 -23.65 7.34
C VAL A 124 2.02 -22.99 6.59
N LYS A 125 2.62 -23.67 5.62
CA LYS A 125 3.73 -23.12 4.83
C LYS A 125 3.30 -21.93 4.00
N LEU A 126 4.08 -20.86 4.07
CA LEU A 126 3.92 -19.67 3.24
C LEU A 126 4.47 -19.93 1.82
N PRO A 127 3.88 -19.29 0.79
CA PRO A 127 4.39 -19.33 -0.58
C PRO A 127 5.84 -18.87 -0.69
N LYS A 128 6.62 -19.52 -1.57
CA LYS A 128 8.08 -19.32 -1.66
C LYS A 128 8.48 -17.99 -2.30
N ASN A 129 7.62 -17.44 -3.14
CA ASN A 129 7.79 -16.18 -3.86
C ASN A 129 7.36 -14.97 -3.03
N MET A 130 7.39 -15.07 -1.69
CA MET A 130 7.15 -13.94 -0.81
C MET A 130 8.46 -13.49 -0.18
N PHE A 131 8.72 -12.18 -0.22
CA PHE A 131 9.85 -11.54 0.44
C PHE A 131 9.34 -10.72 1.62
N PHE A 132 9.72 -11.13 2.83
CA PHE A 132 9.34 -10.44 4.07
C PHE A 132 10.42 -9.46 4.48
N THR A 133 10.01 -8.23 4.81
CA THR A 133 10.86 -7.22 5.42
C THR A 133 10.08 -6.52 6.54
N ALA A 134 10.81 -5.99 7.52
CA ALA A 134 10.19 -5.32 8.66
C ALA A 134 11.04 -4.16 9.17
N ALA A 135 10.36 -3.17 9.73
CA ALA A 135 10.98 -2.13 10.55
C ALA A 135 10.66 -2.38 12.02
N VAL A 136 11.66 -2.12 12.87
CA VAL A 136 11.56 -2.27 14.32
C VAL A 136 12.06 -0.99 14.97
N ASN A 137 11.30 -0.53 15.96
CA ASN A 137 11.67 0.64 16.74
C ASN A 137 12.84 0.31 17.68
N PRO A 138 13.79 1.24 17.90
CA PRO A 138 14.94 0.98 18.76
C PRO A 138 14.50 0.81 20.22
N SER A 139 14.89 -0.31 20.85
CA SER A 139 14.63 -0.63 22.26
C SER A 139 15.78 -0.15 23.14
N ILE A 140 15.96 1.17 23.24
CA ILE A 140 17.07 1.74 24.02
C ILE A 140 16.75 1.59 25.52
N SER A 141 17.52 0.75 26.22
CA SER A 141 17.71 0.94 27.67
C SER A 141 18.60 2.17 27.82
N PRO A 142 18.20 3.22 28.56
CA PRO A 142 18.91 4.50 28.55
C PRO A 142 20.39 4.28 28.90
N LEU A 143 21.29 4.55 27.95
CA LEU A 143 22.71 4.68 28.26
C LEU A 143 22.90 6.04 28.95
N PRO A 144 23.65 6.14 30.08
CA PRO A 144 23.59 7.30 30.96
C PRO A 144 24.16 8.62 30.42
N ASN A 145 24.54 8.74 29.15
CA ASN A 145 25.31 9.88 28.64
C ASN A 145 25.16 10.19 27.12
N ASP A 146 24.11 9.74 26.45
CA ASP A 146 23.93 10.10 25.03
C ASP A 146 23.16 11.42 24.89
N ASN A 147 23.84 12.48 24.43
CA ASN A 147 23.26 13.81 24.15
C ASN A 147 22.41 13.83 22.86
N ARG A 148 22.10 12.66 22.29
CA ARG A 148 21.19 12.54 21.14
C ARG A 148 19.75 12.60 21.67
N ALA A 149 18.89 13.37 21.01
CA ALA A 149 17.48 13.46 21.34
C ALA A 149 16.78 12.11 21.11
N HIS A 150 16.89 11.20 22.09
CA HIS A 150 16.22 9.92 22.10
C HIS A 150 14.81 10.12 22.66
N ARG A 151 13.79 9.76 21.88
CA ARG A 151 12.45 9.58 22.43
C ARG A 151 12.46 8.33 23.31
N SER A 152 12.28 8.51 24.61
CA SER A 152 12.21 7.46 25.63
C SER A 152 10.90 6.66 25.61
N ASP A 153 9.98 6.96 24.69
CA ASP A 153 8.55 6.70 24.90
C ASP A 153 8.00 5.57 24.03
N TYR A 154 8.84 4.89 23.25
CA TYR A 154 8.38 3.75 22.46
C TYR A 154 8.12 2.55 23.38
N LEU A 155 6.84 2.25 23.61
CA LEU A 155 6.43 1.00 24.27
C LEU A 155 6.69 -0.15 23.28
N VAL A 156 7.88 -0.75 23.38
CA VAL A 156 8.34 -1.81 22.49
C VAL A 156 8.70 -3.08 23.23
N HIS A 157 8.39 -4.20 22.61
CA HIS A 157 8.80 -5.52 23.03
C HIS A 157 10.22 -5.82 22.56
N ARG A 158 10.98 -6.57 23.36
CA ARG A 158 12.29 -7.08 22.92
C ARG A 158 12.08 -8.14 21.86
N LEU A 159 12.87 -8.08 20.79
CA LEU A 159 12.82 -9.07 19.73
C LEU A 159 13.33 -10.43 20.25
N PRO A 160 12.73 -11.55 19.81
CA PRO A 160 13.33 -12.87 19.94
C PRO A 160 14.73 -12.91 19.33
N GLN A 161 15.65 -13.67 19.93
CA GLN A 161 17.05 -13.73 19.50
C GLN A 161 17.22 -14.06 18.01
N SER A 162 16.36 -14.93 17.46
CA SER A 162 16.41 -15.29 16.04
C SER A 162 16.10 -14.10 15.10
N LEU A 163 15.20 -13.20 15.50
CA LEU A 163 14.89 -11.99 14.74
C LEU A 163 15.95 -10.90 14.98
N GLU A 164 16.47 -10.81 16.21
CA GLU A 164 17.54 -9.87 16.55
C GLU A 164 18.79 -10.10 15.67
N ASN A 165 19.11 -11.36 15.35
CA ASN A 165 20.23 -11.72 14.47
C ASN A 165 20.04 -11.29 13.00
N LEU A 166 18.80 -11.01 12.57
CA LEU A 166 18.49 -10.52 11.22
C LEU A 166 18.46 -8.99 11.13
N LYS A 167 18.50 -8.30 12.27
CA LYS A 167 18.34 -6.86 12.34
C LYS A 167 19.57 -6.16 11.73
N VAL A 168 19.30 -5.25 10.81
CA VAL A 168 20.29 -4.28 10.30
C VAL A 168 19.91 -2.90 10.83
N CYS A 169 20.88 -2.17 11.36
CA CYS A 169 20.67 -0.81 11.83
C CYS A 169 20.73 0.15 10.65
N TYR A 170 19.64 0.90 10.43
CA TYR A 170 19.66 2.07 9.56
C TYR A 170 20.14 3.27 10.37
N ASP A 171 20.96 4.12 9.76
CA ASP A 171 21.48 5.32 10.40
C ASP A 171 20.36 6.35 10.64
N ILE A 172 20.63 7.27 11.58
CA ILE A 172 19.73 8.36 11.92
C ILE A 172 19.69 9.35 10.75
N LEU A 173 18.51 9.93 10.51
CA LEU A 173 18.31 10.93 9.46
C LEU A 173 19.27 12.12 9.63
N GLU A 174 20.08 12.37 8.60
CA GLU A 174 20.98 13.52 8.55
C GLU A 174 20.20 14.84 8.46
N SER A 175 20.72 15.90 9.09
CA SER A 175 20.05 17.21 9.13
C SER A 175 19.74 17.77 7.74
N LYS A 176 20.66 17.61 6.79
CA LYS A 176 20.46 18.07 5.41
C LYS A 176 19.31 17.33 4.71
N THR A 177 19.28 16.00 4.84
CA THR A 177 18.20 15.18 4.30
C THR A 177 16.85 15.50 4.96
N LEU A 178 16.86 15.81 6.26
CA LEU A 178 15.67 16.27 6.98
C LEU A 178 15.18 17.63 6.45
N GLU A 179 16.07 18.59 6.24
CA GLU A 179 15.74 19.89 5.64
C GLU A 179 15.11 19.71 4.26
N ASP A 180 15.76 18.94 3.38
CA ASP A 180 15.26 18.64 2.03
C ASP A 180 13.87 17.98 2.09
N TYR A 181 13.68 17.02 2.99
CA TYR A 181 12.39 16.36 3.21
C TYR A 181 11.31 17.32 3.68
N ILE A 182 11.62 18.20 4.64
CA ILE A 182 10.67 19.21 5.14
C ILE A 182 10.28 20.16 4.01
N GLN A 183 11.24 20.64 3.22
CA GLN A 183 10.95 21.54 2.09
C GLN A 183 10.03 20.87 1.06
N GLN A 184 10.32 19.62 0.70
CA GLN A 184 9.45 18.86 -0.21
C GLN A 184 8.04 18.67 0.39
N LYS A 185 7.93 18.34 1.68
CA LYS A 185 6.63 18.22 2.35
C LYS A 185 5.87 19.54 2.36
N ILE A 186 6.55 20.65 2.63
CA ILE A 186 5.95 21.99 2.59
C ILE A 186 5.39 22.30 1.19
N SER A 187 6.18 22.03 0.14
CA SER A 187 5.77 22.28 -1.26
C SER A 187 4.55 21.45 -1.71
N MET A 188 4.27 20.33 -1.04
CA MET A 188 3.11 19.49 -1.34
C MET A 188 1.80 20.02 -0.74
N PHE A 189 1.85 20.95 0.23
CA PHE A 189 0.63 21.49 0.82
C PHE A 189 -0.11 22.40 -0.16
N ARG A 190 -1.40 22.14 -0.29
CA ARG A 190 -2.35 22.99 -1.02
C ARG A 190 -3.34 23.59 -0.05
N VAL A 191 -3.68 24.85 -0.26
CA VAL A 191 -4.62 25.61 0.55
C VAL A 191 -5.77 26.05 -0.33
N ASP A 192 -6.98 25.97 0.19
CA ASP A 192 -8.17 26.50 -0.47
C ASP A 192 -8.12 28.03 -0.39
N SER A 193 -8.02 28.69 -1.55
CA SER A 193 -8.10 30.14 -1.61
C SER A 193 -9.57 30.58 -1.61
N LEU A 194 -9.96 31.37 -0.61
CA LEU A 194 -11.25 32.07 -0.59
C LEU A 194 -11.16 33.32 -1.48
N SER A 195 -11.00 33.12 -2.79
CA SER A 195 -11.18 34.19 -3.78
C SER A 195 -12.50 33.96 -4.52
N ASN A 196 -13.31 35.02 -4.59
CA ASN A 196 -14.70 35.07 -5.07
C ASN A 196 -15.14 33.93 -6.03
N ASN A 197 -16.00 33.05 -5.51
CA ASN A 197 -16.87 32.10 -6.22
C ASN A 197 -16.26 30.88 -6.93
N SER A 198 -14.99 30.55 -6.71
CA SER A 198 -14.47 29.23 -7.09
C SER A 198 -13.44 28.74 -6.09
N GLU A 199 -13.74 27.62 -5.39
CA GLU A 199 -12.77 26.89 -4.57
C GLU A 199 -11.60 26.47 -5.46
N THR A 200 -10.53 27.27 -5.42
CA THR A 200 -9.31 27.01 -6.18
C THR A 200 -8.21 26.69 -5.19
N GLN A 201 -7.72 25.46 -5.27
CA GLN A 201 -6.58 24.98 -4.51
C GLN A 201 -5.29 25.52 -5.11
N MET A 202 -4.50 26.20 -4.30
CA MET A 202 -3.18 26.72 -4.68
C MET A 202 -2.09 26.25 -3.72
N PRO A 203 -0.82 26.20 -4.15
CA PRO A 203 0.31 25.90 -3.27
C PRO A 203 0.37 26.86 -2.06
N LEU A 204 0.78 26.34 -0.91
CA LEU A 204 0.90 27.13 0.33
C LEU A 204 1.81 28.36 0.17
N GLU A 205 2.91 28.24 -0.56
CA GLU A 205 3.84 29.36 -0.79
C GLU A 205 3.20 30.52 -1.56
N GLU A 206 2.44 30.20 -2.61
CA GLU A 206 1.68 31.20 -3.40
C GLU A 206 0.60 31.86 -2.54
N TYR A 207 -0.12 31.07 -1.74
CA TYR A 207 -1.12 31.58 -0.81
C TYR A 207 -0.51 32.56 0.20
N VAL A 208 0.63 32.21 0.81
CA VAL A 208 1.34 33.06 1.77
C VAL A 208 1.81 34.34 1.10
N GLN A 209 2.39 34.28 -0.11
CA GLN A 209 2.79 35.47 -0.86
C GLN A 209 1.61 36.38 -1.18
N GLU A 210 0.46 35.82 -1.59
CA GLU A 210 -0.75 36.58 -1.88
C GLU A 210 -1.29 37.26 -0.62
N MET A 211 -1.36 36.54 0.51
CA MET A 211 -1.84 37.10 1.78
C MET A 211 -0.92 38.18 2.34
N LEU A 212 0.40 37.98 2.27
CA LEU A 212 1.37 39.00 2.66
C LEU A 212 1.25 40.24 1.79
N THR A 213 1.15 40.08 0.47
CA THR A 213 0.98 41.19 -0.47
C THR A 213 -0.30 41.98 -0.17
N LYS A 214 -1.43 41.28 0.06
CA LYS A 214 -2.71 41.91 0.45
C LYS A 214 -2.65 42.61 1.81
N SER A 215 -1.81 42.14 2.73
CA SER A 215 -1.67 42.70 4.07
C SER A 215 -0.76 43.93 4.10
N ILE A 216 0.24 44.01 3.20
CA ILE A 216 1.17 45.14 3.07
C ILE A 216 0.55 46.28 2.24
N LEU A 217 -0.30 45.97 1.26
CA LEU A 217 -0.96 46.97 0.40
C LEU A 217 -2.26 47.56 0.99
N LYS A 218 -2.54 47.32 2.28
CA LYS A 218 -3.58 48.00 3.07
C LYS A 218 -2.97 49.10 3.92
#